data_AF-A0A401Z063-F1
#
_entry.id   AF-A0A401Z063-F1
#
_cell.length_a   1.000
_cell.length_b   1.000
_cell.length_c   1.000
_cell.angle_alpha   90.00
_cell.angle_beta   90.00
_cell.angle_gamma   90.00
#
_symmetry.space_group_name_H-M   'P 1'
#
loop_
_entity.id
_entity.type
_entity.pdbx_description
1 polymer ?
#
loop_
_entity_poly.entity_id
_entity_poly.type
_entity_poly.pdbx_seq_one_letter_code
_entity_poly.pdbx_strand_id
1 'polypeptide(L)'
;MLPDDDYLLKIGRLTYSVTLVEGLVLSELSRLTGLPPGLRARKLAGRSAGAIGKALQDPGNIGHVTEPAVREWLRVAGEELAAVARLSHALLHARPAEAGEEPRLHRWPVEVGESFDITHEWLDTAQSTVDDAIRQVDRSRVPSRV
;
A
#
# COMPACT_ATOMS: atom_id res chain seq x y z
N MET A 1 21.96 21.01 0.20
CA MET A 1 21.88 20.66 1.65
C MET A 1 21.08 19.37 1.78
N LEU A 2 21.39 18.48 2.72
CA LEU A 2 20.60 17.26 2.94
C LEU A 2 19.39 17.58 3.85
N PRO A 3 18.25 16.87 3.69
CA PRO A 3 17.15 16.97 4.66
C PRO A 3 17.61 16.55 6.06
N ASP A 4 16.87 16.99 7.09
CA ASP A 4 17.12 16.57 8.46
C ASP A 4 16.80 15.08 8.69
N ASP A 5 17.34 14.53 9.78
CA ASP A 5 17.21 13.12 10.12
C ASP A 5 15.76 12.70 10.45
N ASP A 6 14.94 13.59 11.03
CA ASP A 6 13.55 13.29 11.37
C ASP A 6 12.71 13.11 10.10
N TYR A 7 12.91 14.00 9.12
CA TYR A 7 12.31 13.91 7.80
C TYR A 7 12.63 12.59 7.10
N LEU A 8 13.92 12.22 7.07
CA LEU A 8 14.37 10.97 6.45
C LEU A 8 13.84 9.74 7.20
N LEU A 9 13.78 9.79 8.53
CA LEU A 9 13.23 8.72 9.35
C LEU A 9 11.74 8.49 9.06
N LYS A 10 10.95 9.56 8.89
CA LYS A 10 9.53 9.47 8.51
C LYS A 10 9.34 8.82 7.13
N ILE A 11 10.16 9.17 6.14
CA ILE A 11 10.15 8.51 4.82
C ILE A 11 10.46 7.01 4.95
N GLY A 12 11.49 6.67 5.73
CA GLY A 12 11.89 5.29 5.97
C GLY A 12 10.77 4.48 6.64
N ARG A 13 10.15 5.04 7.69
CA ARG A 13 9.03 4.42 8.40
C ARG A 13 7.84 4.18 7.48
N LEU A 14 7.47 5.18 6.67
CA LEU A 14 6.36 5.07 5.73
C LEU A 14 6.63 3.98 4.68
N THR A 15 7.83 3.97 4.11
CA THR A 15 8.25 2.96 3.12
C THR A 15 8.23 1.55 3.70
N TYR A 16 8.76 1.36 4.91
CA TYR A 16 8.70 0.08 5.62
C TYR A 16 7.26 -0.36 5.90
N SER A 17 6.41 0.58 6.34
CA SER A 17 5.01 0.30 6.67
C SER A 17 4.20 -0.13 5.44
N VAL A 18 4.48 0.46 4.26
CA VAL A 18 3.89 0.00 2.99
C VAL A 18 4.25 -1.45 2.71
N THR A 19 5.53 -1.82 2.81
CA THR A 19 5.98 -3.21 2.61
C THR A 19 5.40 -4.16 3.66
N LEU A 20 5.15 -3.68 4.89
CA LEU A 20 4.45 -4.45 5.90
C LEU A 20 3.01 -4.79 5.46
N VAL A 21 2.24 -3.82 4.94
CA VAL A 21 0.88 -4.09 4.42
C VAL A 21 0.89 -5.15 3.32
N GLU A 22 1.82 -5.03 2.35
CA GLU A 22 2.01 -6.04 1.31
C GLU A 22 2.27 -7.43 1.91
N GLY A 23 3.17 -7.51 2.89
CA GLY A 23 3.52 -8.74 3.59
C GLY A 23 2.34 -9.36 4.35
N LEU A 24 1.53 -8.55 5.03
CA LEU A 24 0.34 -9.02 5.76
C LEU A 24 -0.68 -9.65 4.80
N VAL A 25 -0.93 -9.00 3.66
CA VAL A 25 -1.84 -9.51 2.64
C VAL A 25 -1.31 -10.79 2.00
N LEU A 26 -0.03 -10.84 1.62
CA LEU A 26 0.58 -12.05 1.05
C LEU A 26 0.60 -13.23 2.04
N SER A 27 0.80 -12.94 3.33
CA SER A 27 0.74 -13.93 4.40
C SER A 27 -0.66 -14.55 4.52
N GLU A 28 -1.70 -13.72 4.49
CA GLU A 28 -3.09 -14.20 4.54
C GLU A 28 -3.47 -14.98 3.28
N LEU A 29 -3.12 -14.49 2.08
CA LEU A 29 -3.31 -15.24 0.83
C LEU A 29 -2.65 -16.62 0.84
N SER A 30 -1.55 -16.79 1.58
CA SER A 30 -0.86 -18.08 1.70
C SER A 30 -1.61 -19.07 2.60
N ARG A 31 -2.45 -18.58 3.50
CA ARG A 31 -3.29 -19.41 4.41
C ARG A 31 -4.60 -19.83 3.77
N LEU A 32 -5.15 -18.99 2.88
CA LEU A 32 -6.43 -19.23 2.23
C LEU A 32 -6.35 -20.37 1.21
N THR A 33 -7.33 -21.28 1.26
CA THR A 33 -7.47 -22.40 0.33
C THR A 33 -8.48 -22.08 -0.78
N GLY A 34 -8.40 -22.78 -1.91
CA GLY A 34 -9.36 -22.63 -3.00
C GLY A 34 -9.21 -21.35 -3.84
N LEU A 35 -8.12 -20.59 -3.64
CA LEU A 35 -7.85 -19.40 -4.43
C LEU A 35 -7.46 -19.73 -5.88
N PRO A 36 -7.95 -18.95 -6.86
CA PRO A 36 -7.51 -19.08 -8.25
C PRO A 36 -6.01 -18.75 -8.39
N PRO A 37 -5.34 -19.22 -9.47
CA PRO A 37 -3.91 -19.00 -9.68
C PRO A 37 -3.46 -17.53 -9.62
N GLY A 38 -4.31 -16.60 -10.05
CA GLY A 38 -4.05 -15.15 -10.03
C GLY A 38 -3.95 -14.55 -8.63
N LEU A 39 -4.54 -15.20 -7.62
CA LEU A 39 -4.53 -14.76 -6.22
C LEU A 39 -3.53 -15.53 -5.35
N ARG A 40 -2.77 -16.47 -5.93
CA ARG A 40 -1.75 -17.21 -5.15
C ARG A 40 -0.65 -16.26 -4.70
N ALA A 41 -0.33 -16.26 -3.41
CA ALA A 41 0.70 -15.41 -2.82
C ALA A 41 2.03 -15.43 -3.59
N ARG A 42 2.50 -16.61 -4.03
CA ARG A 42 3.72 -16.76 -4.84
C ARG A 42 3.68 -15.98 -6.16
N LYS A 43 2.51 -15.83 -6.79
CA LYS A 43 2.36 -15.11 -8.07
C LYS A 43 2.41 -13.59 -7.86
N LEU A 44 1.95 -13.14 -6.70
CA LEU A 44 1.86 -11.73 -6.32
C LEU A 44 3.09 -11.25 -5.54
N ALA A 45 3.89 -12.16 -4.99
CA ALA A 45 5.16 -11.84 -4.35
C ALA A 45 6.08 -11.07 -5.32
N GLY A 46 6.65 -9.96 -4.83
CA GLY A 46 7.49 -9.06 -5.62
C GLY A 46 6.73 -8.08 -6.52
N ARG A 47 5.39 -8.07 -6.48
CA ARG A 47 4.58 -7.02 -7.10
C ARG A 47 4.40 -5.86 -6.12
N SER A 48 4.31 -4.64 -6.66
CA SER A 48 3.97 -3.44 -5.88
C SER A 48 2.57 -3.55 -5.26
N ALA A 49 2.33 -2.86 -4.14
CA ALA A 49 1.02 -2.74 -3.48
C ALA A 49 -0.14 -2.51 -4.47
N GLY A 50 0.00 -1.59 -5.42
CA GLY A 50 -1.06 -1.28 -6.38
C GLY A 50 -1.37 -2.44 -7.34
N ALA A 51 -0.35 -3.21 -7.74
CA ALA A 51 -0.53 -4.38 -8.59
C ALA A 51 -1.15 -5.55 -7.83
N ILE A 52 -0.79 -5.73 -6.54
CA ILE A 52 -1.45 -6.70 -5.66
C ILE A 52 -2.92 -6.29 -5.47
N GLY A 53 -3.16 -5.03 -5.11
CA GLY A 53 -4.51 -4.46 -4.93
C GLY A 53 -5.40 -4.63 -6.16
N LYS A 54 -4.86 -4.39 -7.36
CA LYS A 54 -5.56 -4.62 -8.63
C LYS A 54 -5.91 -6.09 -8.83
N ALA A 55 -5.01 -7.01 -8.52
CA ALA A 55 -5.27 -8.44 -8.67
C ALA A 55 -6.39 -8.93 -7.73
N LEU A 56 -6.41 -8.41 -6.49
CA LEU A 56 -7.42 -8.71 -5.48
C LEU A 56 -8.82 -8.20 -5.86
N GLN A 57 -8.88 -7.11 -6.62
CA GLN A 57 -10.11 -6.47 -7.10
C GLN A 57 -10.54 -6.93 -8.49
N ASP A 58 -9.75 -7.79 -9.16
CA ASP A 58 -10.04 -8.25 -10.51
C ASP A 58 -11.30 -9.15 -10.51
N PRO A 59 -12.38 -8.78 -11.23
CA PRO A 59 -13.59 -9.60 -11.31
C PRO A 59 -13.34 -11.02 -11.83
N GLY A 60 -12.35 -11.19 -12.72
CA GLY A 60 -11.93 -12.48 -13.24
C GLY A 60 -11.30 -13.38 -12.17
N ASN A 61 -10.69 -12.81 -11.12
CA ASN A 61 -10.21 -13.59 -9.98
C ASN A 61 -11.30 -13.80 -8.94
N ILE A 62 -12.00 -12.73 -8.54
CA ILE A 62 -13.01 -12.77 -7.48
C ILE A 62 -14.15 -13.74 -7.84
N GLY A 63 -14.57 -13.79 -9.11
CA GLY A 63 -15.64 -14.67 -9.57
C GLY A 63 -15.39 -16.17 -9.35
N HIS A 64 -14.14 -16.58 -9.15
CA HIS A 64 -13.77 -17.97 -8.86
C HIS A 64 -13.67 -18.27 -7.36
N VAL A 65 -13.81 -17.27 -6.48
CA VAL A 65 -13.75 -17.44 -5.03
C VAL A 65 -15.17 -17.69 -4.53
N THR A 66 -15.44 -18.89 -4.00
CA THR A 66 -16.79 -19.29 -3.58
C THR A 66 -17.18 -18.80 -2.18
N GLU A 67 -16.21 -18.64 -1.28
CA GLU A 67 -16.46 -18.22 0.10
C GLU A 67 -16.73 -16.72 0.21
N PRO A 68 -17.91 -16.29 0.71
CA PRO A 68 -18.26 -14.87 0.81
C PRO A 68 -17.31 -14.07 1.72
N ALA A 69 -16.89 -14.64 2.85
CA ALA A 69 -15.96 -13.99 3.77
C ALA A 69 -14.59 -13.72 3.12
N VAL A 70 -14.10 -14.67 2.31
CA VAL A 70 -12.86 -14.51 1.56
C VAL A 70 -13.02 -13.41 0.50
N ARG A 71 -14.14 -13.38 -0.24
CA ARG A 71 -14.39 -12.30 -1.22
C ARG A 71 -14.40 -10.91 -0.56
N GLU A 72 -15.04 -10.80 0.59
CA GLU A 72 -15.09 -9.53 1.33
C GLU A 72 -13.70 -9.11 1.82
N TRP A 73 -12.93 -10.05 2.36
CA TRP A 73 -11.55 -9.77 2.76
C TRP A 73 -10.68 -9.34 1.57
N LEU A 74 -10.78 -10.01 0.41
CA LEU A 74 -10.06 -9.64 -0.82
C LEU A 74 -10.40 -8.22 -1.27
N ARG A 75 -11.68 -7.84 -1.19
CA ARG A 75 -12.17 -6.49 -1.51
C ARG A 75 -11.52 -5.45 -0.59
N VAL A 76 -11.63 -5.65 0.72
CA VAL A 76 -11.05 -4.74 1.73
C VAL A 76 -9.53 -4.64 1.56
N ALA A 77 -8.81 -5.77 1.50
CA ALA A 77 -7.37 -5.77 1.32
C ALA A 77 -6.95 -5.09 0.00
N GLY A 78 -7.74 -5.26 -1.06
CA GLY A 78 -7.52 -4.61 -2.34
C GLY A 78 -7.66 -3.09 -2.28
N GLU A 79 -8.69 -2.59 -1.61
CA GLU A 79 -8.94 -1.15 -1.42
C GLU A 79 -7.83 -0.51 -0.58
N GLU A 80 -7.44 -1.14 0.52
CA GLU A 80 -6.37 -0.66 1.39
C GLU A 80 -5.02 -0.63 0.64
N LEU A 81 -4.69 -1.69 -0.10
CA LEU A 81 -3.48 -1.71 -0.92
C LEU A 81 -3.49 -0.63 -2.02
N ALA A 82 -4.64 -0.35 -2.61
CA ALA A 82 -4.76 0.73 -3.59
C ALA A 82 -4.55 2.12 -2.94
N ALA A 83 -5.03 2.32 -1.72
CA ALA A 83 -4.79 3.55 -0.96
C ALA A 83 -3.30 3.73 -0.63
N VAL A 84 -2.68 2.70 -0.07
CA VAL A 84 -1.25 2.69 0.27
C VAL A 84 -0.38 2.87 -0.98
N ALA A 85 -0.75 2.27 -2.10
CA ALA A 85 -0.03 2.38 -3.36
C ALA A 85 0.06 3.83 -3.87
N ARG A 86 -0.98 4.65 -3.69
CA ARG A 86 -0.96 6.06 -4.08
C ARG A 86 0.11 6.84 -3.30
N LEU A 87 0.25 6.56 -2.01
CA LEU A 87 1.25 7.20 -1.14
C LEU A 87 2.67 6.77 -1.51
N SER A 88 2.90 5.46 -1.70
CA SER A 88 4.19 4.93 -2.13
C SER A 88 4.59 5.45 -3.52
N HIS A 89 3.63 5.55 -4.44
CA HIS A 89 3.84 6.11 -5.77
C HIS A 89 4.22 7.61 -5.71
N ALA A 90 3.57 8.39 -4.84
CA ALA A 90 3.95 9.78 -4.63
C ALA A 90 5.42 9.93 -4.20
N LEU A 91 5.87 9.12 -3.23
CA LEU A 91 7.27 9.11 -2.79
C LEU A 91 8.23 8.66 -3.90
N LEU A 92 7.94 7.55 -4.58
CA LEU A 92 8.81 6.96 -5.60
C LEU A 92 9.08 7.91 -6.78
N HIS A 93 8.08 8.73 -7.11
CA HIS A 93 8.15 9.67 -8.23
C HIS A 93 8.43 11.11 -7.80
N ALA A 94 8.74 11.34 -6.52
CA ALA A 94 9.23 12.61 -6.06
C ALA A 94 10.72 12.81 -6.41
N ARG A 95 11.14 14.07 -6.41
CA ARG A 95 12.54 14.47 -6.62
C ARG A 95 12.95 15.41 -5.50
N PRO A 96 14.23 15.39 -5.07
CA PRO A 96 14.75 16.41 -4.19
C PRO A 96 14.49 17.81 -4.77
N ALA A 97 14.01 18.71 -3.94
CA ALA A 97 13.76 20.10 -4.25
C ALA A 97 14.09 20.96 -3.03
N GLU A 98 14.27 22.25 -3.28
CA GLU A 98 14.38 23.27 -2.25
C GLU A 98 13.08 24.08 -2.30
N ALA A 99 12.27 23.99 -1.25
CA ALA A 99 11.12 24.86 -1.06
C ALA A 99 11.45 25.83 0.08
N GLY A 100 11.85 27.05 -0.27
CA GLY A 100 12.47 27.97 0.69
C GLY A 100 13.86 27.49 1.10
N GLU A 101 14.12 27.40 2.42
CA GLU A 101 15.44 27.04 2.98
C GLU A 101 15.58 25.56 3.38
N GLU A 102 14.52 24.76 3.26
CA GLU A 102 14.51 23.36 3.73
C GLU A 102 14.47 22.36 2.57
N PRO A 103 15.50 21.48 2.44
CA PRO A 103 15.52 20.44 1.42
C PRO A 103 14.40 19.42 1.69
N ARG A 104 13.59 19.14 0.67
CA ARG A 104 12.45 18.20 0.77
C ARG A 104 12.22 17.47 -0.54
N LEU A 105 11.36 16.45 -0.51
CA LEU A 105 10.88 15.80 -1.73
C LEU A 105 9.72 16.59 -2.32
N HIS A 106 9.78 16.86 -3.62
CA HIS A 106 8.71 17.47 -4.40
C HIS A 106 8.21 16.50 -5.46
N ARG A 107 6.89 16.30 -5.50
CA ARG A 107 6.24 15.52 -6.55
C ARG A 107 5.90 16.46 -7.70
N TRP A 108 6.60 16.30 -8.83
CA TRP A 108 6.22 17.00 -10.07
C TRP A 108 4.97 16.36 -10.69
N PRO A 109 4.09 17.13 -11.33
CA PRO A 109 2.93 16.55 -12.00
C PRO A 109 3.39 15.70 -13.19
N VAL A 110 2.69 14.58 -13.44
CA VAL A 110 2.78 13.89 -14.74
C VAL A 110 1.74 14.47 -15.71
N GLU A 111 0.63 14.99 -15.17
CA GLU A 111 -0.42 15.76 -15.86
C GLU A 111 -0.76 17.02 -15.03
N VAL A 112 -1.35 18.05 -15.63
CA VAL A 112 -1.63 19.35 -14.97
C VAL A 112 -2.46 19.16 -13.70
N GLY A 113 -1.92 19.54 -12.53
CA GLY A 113 -2.71 19.72 -11.30
C GLY A 113 -2.23 19.05 -10.01
N GLU A 114 -1.18 18.22 -10.04
CA GLU A 114 -0.74 17.45 -8.84
C GLU A 114 0.73 17.70 -8.45
N SER A 115 1.22 18.93 -8.56
CA SER A 115 2.50 19.27 -7.93
C SER A 115 2.32 19.53 -6.44
N PHE A 116 3.05 18.84 -5.57
CA PHE A 116 3.04 19.12 -4.14
C PHE A 116 4.35 18.73 -3.47
N ASP A 117 4.63 19.41 -2.36
CA ASP A 117 5.75 19.06 -1.48
C ASP A 117 5.34 17.94 -0.52
N ILE A 118 6.22 16.97 -0.35
CA ILE A 118 6.13 15.97 0.71
C ILE A 118 6.69 16.61 1.98
N THR A 119 5.80 17.20 2.77
CA THR A 119 6.13 17.82 4.06
C THR A 119 6.12 16.79 5.19
N HIS A 120 6.59 17.18 6.37
CA HIS A 120 6.42 16.41 7.60
C HIS A 120 4.94 16.06 7.87
N GLU A 121 4.04 17.04 7.71
CA GLU A 121 2.59 16.86 7.86
C GLU A 121 2.02 15.84 6.86
N TRP A 122 2.47 15.89 5.60
CA TRP A 122 2.07 14.91 4.60
C TRP A 122 2.53 13.51 4.99
N LEU A 123 3.77 13.37 5.46
CA LEU A 123 4.33 12.09 5.91
C LEU A 123 3.58 11.53 7.11
N ASP A 124 3.20 12.37 8.08
CA ASP A 124 2.43 11.95 9.25
C ASP A 124 1.01 11.52 8.87
N THR A 125 0.35 12.25 7.98
CA THR A 125 -0.96 11.88 7.44
C THR A 125 -0.91 10.58 6.64
N ALA A 126 0.12 10.44 5.79
CA ALA A 126 0.37 9.22 5.02
C ALA A 126 0.63 8.03 5.95
N GLN A 127 1.44 8.22 7.00
CA GLN A 127 1.69 7.18 8.00
C GLN A 127 0.41 6.76 8.72
N SER A 128 -0.44 7.72 9.14
CA SER A 128 -1.73 7.38 9.75
C SER A 128 -2.61 6.55 8.82
N THR A 129 -2.62 6.88 7.52
CA THR A 129 -3.36 6.12 6.50
C THR A 129 -2.85 4.68 6.38
N VAL A 130 -1.52 4.49 6.40
CA VAL A 130 -0.94 3.14 6.36
C VAL A 130 -1.19 2.37 7.65
N ASP A 131 -1.15 3.03 8.81
CA ASP A 131 -1.49 2.42 10.10
C ASP A 131 -2.95 1.97 10.13
N ASP A 132 -3.88 2.75 9.56
CA ASP A 132 -5.27 2.35 9.37
C ASP A 132 -5.42 1.16 8.43
N ALA A 133 -4.71 1.14 7.30
CA ALA A 133 -4.70 0.01 6.38
C ALA A 133 -4.21 -1.28 7.06
N ILE A 134 -3.15 -1.21 7.88
CA ILE A 134 -2.66 -2.34 8.67
C ILE A 134 -3.77 -2.85 9.60
N ARG A 135 -4.41 -1.95 10.35
CA ARG A 135 -5.50 -2.30 11.27
C ARG A 135 -6.68 -2.92 10.54
N GLN A 136 -7.05 -2.39 9.39
CA GLN A 136 -8.20 -2.84 8.62
C GLN A 136 -7.95 -4.21 7.97
N VAL A 137 -6.77 -4.43 7.40
CA VAL A 137 -6.36 -5.75 6.88
C VAL A 137 -6.31 -6.80 7.98
N ASP A 138 -5.84 -6.46 9.17
CA ASP A 138 -5.76 -7.39 10.30
C ASP A 138 -7.13 -7.74 10.88
N ARG A 139 -7.99 -6.73 11.10
CA ARG A 139 -9.36 -6.94 11.63
C ARG A 139 -10.27 -7.72 10.69
N SER A 140 -10.06 -7.63 9.38
CA SER A 140 -10.90 -8.28 8.37
C SER A 140 -10.47 -9.71 8.05
N ARG A 141 -9.37 -10.21 8.64
CA ARG A 141 -8.85 -11.55 8.34
C ARG A 141 -9.90 -12.64 8.52
N VAL A 142 -9.82 -13.64 7.65
CA VAL A 142 -10.73 -14.78 7.72
C VAL A 142 -10.25 -15.71 8.84
N PRO A 143 -11.09 -16.08 9.81
CA PRO A 143 -10.69 -17.01 10.86
C PRO A 143 -10.18 -18.32 10.26
N SER A 144 -9.05 -18.81 10.77
CA SER A 144 -8.53 -20.11 10.37
C SER A 144 -9.55 -21.19 10.74
N ARG A 145 -10.10 -21.89 9.75
CA ARG A 145 -10.81 -23.16 10.03
C ARG A 145 -9.73 -24.18 10.39
N VAL A 146 -9.62 -24.47 11.69
CA VAL A 146 -8.89 -25.63 12.21
C VAL A 146 -9.59 -26.90 11.76
#